data_AF-A0A7W8NNV7-F1
#
_entry.id   AF-A0A7W8NNV7-F1
#
_cell.length_a   1.000
_cell.length_b   1.000
_cell.length_c   1.000
_cell.angle_alpha   90.00
_cell.angle_beta   90.00
_cell.angle_gamma   90.00
#
_symmetry.space_group_name_H-M   'P 1'
#
loop_
_entity.id
_entity.type
_entity.pdbx_description
1 polymer ?
#
loop_
_entity_poly.entity_id
_entity_poly.type
_entity_poly.pdbx_seq_one_letter_code
_entity_poly.pdbx_strand_id
1 'polypeptide(L)'
;MNHTPFRFVFRSLLAVACVAGSAPAQENIGKTSAPLSVQRSSLWPSAQIGVCWENPGSDAAARGWVQQAVQATWEAASAVRFTGWATCGANTRGIRIQIIDNRSHTTALGTGIDGVKNGMQLNFTFNNFSTSCQKTREYCIKAIAAHEFGHALGIAHEQNRSDRFDCSEAHQGTDPDWTVTPYDKVSIMNYCNPNWNGNGQLSDLDKIGVNVLYGKGSTPVPGTSPEIADYKTFDLEQFETMYVTPQGALGLVWKVNNSWWKGPIFLSGPGLLPQGAHISMVSYPLNNQLEAFYAANDGAIYVTYKAKNGAWSSPIRLTAPNVVRPGGDLSAVFYPLNNQLEVLFIGSNGALNVLWKAQNGSWNGPAALSGPGQAPSGAGISAAFYPLNNQLEVMFAGNDGGIGLAWKAQNGKWNGPFGIAPPNQMPAGGRITLQYYPLNNQFEAFFVDNSGRVNVLWKAQNGKWNGPAAISGPGTGVPGGSIVGSFYPLNNQLEVFTVGPNGAVNIVWKAQNGAWNRPFALAPAGAARPGSPIAVRYQTIANQLEVFYSDPGGLLNLIFKAQNGAWNRPFRL
;
A
#
# COMPACT_ATOMS: atom_id res chain seq x y z
N MET A 1 11.16 -17.23 66.38
CA MET A 1 11.00 -18.59 65.82
C MET A 1 11.33 -18.52 64.33
N ASN A 2 12.02 -19.53 63.80
CA ASN A 2 12.30 -19.89 62.39
C ASN A 2 12.42 -18.75 61.34
N HIS A 3 13.59 -18.49 60.74
CA HIS A 3 14.28 -19.30 59.70
C HIS A 3 13.42 -19.47 58.43
N THR A 4 13.89 -19.21 57.18
CA THR A 4 15.28 -19.02 56.68
C THR A 4 15.28 -18.24 55.34
N PRO A 5 16.32 -17.46 55.00
CA PRO A 5 16.52 -16.94 53.63
C PRO A 5 17.32 -17.90 52.73
N PHE A 6 17.01 -17.94 51.43
CA PHE A 6 17.86 -18.51 50.37
C PHE A 6 18.32 -17.35 49.46
N ARG A 7 19.61 -16.98 49.44
CA ARG A 7 20.80 -17.66 48.88
C ARG A 7 20.87 -17.63 47.35
N PHE A 8 21.78 -16.80 46.86
CA PHE A 8 22.32 -16.85 45.49
C PHE A 8 22.93 -18.22 45.19
N VAL A 9 22.88 -18.63 43.92
CA VAL A 9 23.74 -19.68 43.36
C VAL A 9 24.47 -19.12 42.15
N PHE A 10 25.80 -19.00 42.26
CA PHE A 10 26.67 -18.78 41.11
C PHE A 10 26.76 -20.06 40.27
N ARG A 11 26.65 -19.95 38.95
CA ARG A 11 27.27 -20.89 38.01
C ARG A 11 27.95 -20.09 36.91
N SER A 12 29.23 -20.38 36.71
CA SER A 12 30.07 -19.75 35.70
C SER A 12 30.51 -20.76 34.65
N LEU A 13 30.92 -20.26 33.48
CA LEU A 13 31.71 -20.94 32.47
C LEU A 13 31.08 -22.18 31.80
N LEU A 14 30.66 -21.98 30.56
CA LEU A 14 31.46 -22.56 29.48
C LEU A 14 31.73 -21.48 28.42
N ALA A 15 32.99 -21.29 28.05
CA ALA A 15 33.37 -20.37 26.99
C ALA A 15 33.64 -21.15 25.70
N VAL A 16 32.98 -20.77 24.60
CA VAL A 16 33.31 -21.27 23.26
C VAL A 16 33.83 -20.08 22.47
N ALA A 17 35.13 -20.07 22.19
CA ALA A 17 35.77 -19.06 21.35
C ALA A 17 35.76 -19.51 19.89
N CYS A 18 34.94 -18.87 19.07
CA CYS A 18 35.05 -18.94 17.61
C CYS A 18 35.57 -17.59 17.10
N VAL A 19 36.77 -17.58 16.52
CA VAL A 19 37.46 -16.35 16.09
C VAL A 19 37.12 -16.03 14.63
N ALA A 20 36.73 -14.78 14.39
CA ALA A 20 36.74 -14.03 13.12
C ALA A 20 36.37 -14.79 11.82
N GLY A 21 35.12 -14.63 11.40
CA GLY A 21 34.64 -14.93 10.04
C GLY A 21 33.73 -13.83 9.49
N SER A 22 34.12 -12.56 9.67
CA SER A 22 33.26 -11.40 9.43
C SER A 22 33.09 -11.05 7.94
N ALA A 23 32.16 -11.72 7.27
CA ALA A 23 31.54 -11.21 6.05
C ALA A 23 30.21 -10.52 6.40
N PRO A 24 30.02 -9.21 6.15
CA PRO A 24 28.69 -8.62 6.21
C PRO A 24 27.83 -9.24 5.11
N ALA A 25 26.66 -9.77 5.47
CA ALA A 25 25.72 -10.30 4.49
C ALA A 25 25.12 -9.15 3.66
N GLN A 26 25.75 -8.85 2.53
CA GLN A 26 25.27 -7.83 1.60
C GLN A 26 24.00 -8.34 0.91
N GLU A 27 22.85 -7.96 1.47
CA GLU A 27 21.51 -8.37 1.03
C GLU A 27 21.27 -7.92 -0.42
N ASN A 28 21.29 -8.88 -1.35
CA ASN A 28 21.12 -8.63 -2.78
C ASN A 28 19.67 -8.28 -3.11
N ILE A 29 19.32 -6.99 -3.03
CA ILE A 29 18.04 -6.46 -3.51
C ILE A 29 17.97 -6.59 -5.04
N GLY A 30 17.55 -7.75 -5.54
CA GLY A 30 17.51 -8.03 -6.97
C GLY A 30 16.87 -9.36 -7.39
N LYS A 31 15.68 -9.26 -8.00
CA LYS A 31 15.06 -10.25 -8.91
C LYS A 31 14.70 -11.63 -8.37
N THR A 32 13.64 -11.71 -7.55
CA THR A 32 12.63 -12.78 -7.66
C THR A 32 11.23 -12.18 -7.55
N SER A 33 10.26 -12.73 -8.30
CA SER A 33 8.84 -12.31 -8.32
C SER A 33 7.95 -13.54 -8.12
N ALA A 34 7.19 -13.57 -7.01
CA ALA A 34 6.33 -14.66 -6.51
C ALA A 34 5.20 -14.08 -5.62
N PRO A 35 4.29 -14.84 -4.93
CA PRO A 35 3.81 -16.27 -5.00
C PRO A 35 2.63 -16.47 -6.03
N LEU A 36 1.87 -17.59 -6.22
CA LEU A 36 0.68 -17.97 -7.14
C LEU A 36 0.79 -18.47 -8.61
N SER A 37 0.50 -19.77 -8.71
CA SER A 37 0.29 -20.73 -9.79
C SER A 37 0.02 -20.29 -11.24
N VAL A 38 1.08 -20.10 -12.03
CA VAL A 38 1.02 -19.92 -13.49
C VAL A 38 2.11 -20.74 -14.20
N GLN A 39 1.85 -21.21 -15.41
CA GLN A 39 2.91 -21.62 -16.35
C GLN A 39 3.22 -20.45 -17.30
N ARG A 40 4.35 -19.77 -17.08
CA ARG A 40 4.68 -18.46 -17.68
C ARG A 40 4.81 -18.50 -19.19
N SER A 41 5.26 -19.63 -19.75
CA SER A 41 5.34 -19.86 -21.20
C SER A 41 3.97 -20.03 -21.88
N SER A 42 2.91 -20.32 -21.11
CA SER A 42 1.55 -20.52 -21.63
C SER A 42 0.71 -19.25 -21.71
N LEU A 43 1.21 -18.09 -21.26
CA LEU A 43 0.42 -16.86 -21.23
C LEU A 43 0.12 -16.33 -22.63
N TRP A 44 -1.12 -15.86 -22.86
CA TRP A 44 -1.52 -15.31 -24.15
C TRP A 44 -0.82 -13.96 -24.40
N PRO A 45 -0.23 -13.74 -25.60
CA PRO A 45 0.40 -12.46 -25.96
C PRO A 45 -0.62 -11.34 -26.22
N SER A 46 -1.92 -11.65 -26.16
CA SER A 46 -3.04 -10.74 -26.38
C SER A 46 -4.14 -11.07 -25.36
N ALA A 47 -4.72 -10.05 -24.76
CA ALA A 47 -5.93 -10.19 -23.94
C ALA A 47 -7.20 -10.42 -24.79
N GLN A 48 -7.17 -10.17 -26.09
CA GLN A 48 -8.24 -10.57 -27.01
C GLN A 48 -8.01 -12.03 -27.41
N ILE A 49 -8.85 -12.94 -26.89
CA ILE A 49 -8.74 -14.39 -27.08
C ILE A 49 -9.94 -14.86 -27.89
N GLY A 50 -9.69 -15.64 -28.93
CA GLY A 50 -10.75 -16.28 -29.72
C GLY A 50 -11.38 -17.45 -28.96
N VAL A 51 -12.69 -17.65 -29.11
CA VAL A 51 -13.44 -18.80 -28.59
C VAL A 51 -14.42 -19.28 -29.64
N CYS A 52 -14.59 -20.59 -29.79
CA CYS A 52 -15.62 -21.17 -30.66
C CYS A 52 -16.10 -22.53 -30.15
N TRP A 53 -17.26 -22.98 -30.64
CA TRP A 53 -17.88 -24.26 -30.30
C TRP A 53 -17.70 -25.27 -31.42
N GLU A 54 -17.24 -26.48 -31.11
CA GLU A 54 -17.00 -27.51 -32.13
C GLU A 54 -18.25 -28.30 -32.53
N ASN A 55 -19.21 -28.43 -31.61
CA ASN A 55 -20.46 -29.17 -31.80
C ASN A 55 -21.69 -28.48 -31.16
N PRO A 56 -21.94 -27.19 -31.42
CA PRO A 56 -23.12 -26.50 -30.87
C PRO A 56 -24.43 -27.03 -31.48
N GLY A 57 -25.40 -27.34 -30.63
CA GLY A 57 -26.76 -27.74 -30.98
C GLY A 57 -27.81 -26.85 -30.32
N SER A 58 -28.87 -27.48 -29.78
CA SER A 58 -29.99 -26.82 -29.10
C SER A 58 -29.67 -26.25 -27.71
N ASP A 59 -28.44 -26.43 -27.24
CA ASP A 59 -27.85 -25.99 -25.97
C ASP A 59 -27.61 -24.47 -25.82
N ALA A 60 -28.23 -23.62 -26.65
CA ALA A 60 -27.96 -22.18 -26.72
C ALA A 60 -28.00 -21.46 -25.34
N ALA A 61 -28.91 -21.84 -24.45
CA ALA A 61 -28.98 -21.32 -23.09
C ALA A 61 -27.72 -21.65 -22.25
N ALA A 62 -27.19 -22.88 -22.37
CA ALA A 62 -25.98 -23.31 -21.68
C ALA A 62 -24.73 -22.59 -22.20
N ARG A 63 -24.63 -22.37 -23.52
CA ARG A 63 -23.57 -21.54 -24.10
C ARG A 63 -23.66 -20.08 -23.63
N GLY A 64 -24.87 -19.56 -23.46
CA GLY A 64 -25.11 -18.25 -22.82
C GLY A 64 -24.65 -18.22 -21.35
N TRP A 65 -24.91 -19.27 -20.58
CA TRP A 65 -24.43 -19.37 -19.19
C TRP A 65 -22.90 -19.39 -19.09
N VAL A 66 -22.20 -20.07 -19.99
CA VAL A 66 -20.73 -20.05 -20.08
C VAL A 66 -20.22 -18.62 -20.33
N GLN A 67 -20.79 -17.92 -21.31
CA GLN A 67 -20.42 -16.52 -21.61
C GLN A 67 -20.64 -15.62 -20.39
N GLN A 68 -21.81 -15.71 -19.73
CA GLN A 68 -22.12 -14.94 -18.54
C GLN A 68 -21.15 -15.21 -17.37
N ALA A 69 -20.77 -16.47 -17.14
CA ALA A 69 -19.83 -16.82 -16.08
C ALA A 69 -18.46 -16.18 -16.30
N VAL A 70 -17.94 -16.29 -17.52
CA VAL A 70 -16.62 -15.76 -17.89
C VAL A 70 -16.61 -14.23 -17.91
N GLN A 71 -17.69 -13.61 -18.38
CA GLN A 71 -17.92 -12.15 -18.30
C GLN A 71 -17.93 -11.65 -16.85
N ALA A 72 -18.64 -12.35 -15.95
CA ALA A 72 -18.77 -11.97 -14.54
C ALA A 72 -17.50 -12.26 -13.71
N THR A 73 -16.55 -13.04 -14.23
CA THR A 73 -15.32 -13.46 -13.53
C THR A 73 -14.09 -12.84 -14.19
N TRP A 74 -13.48 -13.53 -15.15
CA TRP A 74 -12.18 -13.15 -15.72
C TRP A 74 -12.25 -11.84 -16.51
N GLU A 75 -13.28 -11.59 -17.31
CA GLU A 75 -13.41 -10.32 -18.04
C GLU A 75 -13.75 -9.14 -17.12
N ALA A 76 -14.48 -9.39 -16.04
CA ALA A 76 -14.75 -8.39 -15.00
C ALA A 76 -13.46 -7.99 -14.27
N ALA A 77 -12.56 -8.93 -14.00
CA ALA A 77 -11.28 -8.71 -13.32
C ALA A 77 -10.14 -8.21 -14.23
N SER A 78 -10.27 -8.34 -15.55
CA SER A 78 -9.16 -8.08 -16.49
C SER A 78 -9.57 -7.33 -17.78
N ALA A 79 -8.61 -7.10 -18.67
CA ALA A 79 -8.81 -6.69 -20.07
C ALA A 79 -9.02 -7.88 -21.00
N VAL A 80 -9.02 -9.12 -20.47
CA VAL A 80 -9.33 -10.31 -21.27
C VAL A 80 -10.73 -10.18 -21.85
N ARG A 81 -10.86 -10.34 -23.16
CA ARG A 81 -12.15 -10.48 -23.84
C ARG A 81 -12.12 -11.74 -24.69
N PHE A 82 -13.08 -12.60 -24.43
CA PHE A 82 -13.33 -13.82 -25.16
C PHE A 82 -14.30 -13.51 -26.29
N THR A 83 -13.89 -13.82 -27.52
CA THR A 83 -14.52 -13.31 -28.75
C THR A 83 -14.85 -14.42 -29.74
N GLY A 84 -15.67 -14.15 -30.76
CA GLY A 84 -16.10 -15.15 -31.74
C GLY A 84 -17.37 -15.87 -31.32
N TRP A 85 -17.28 -16.80 -30.35
CA TRP A 85 -18.39 -17.57 -29.75
C TRP A 85 -19.34 -18.32 -30.71
N ALA A 86 -19.00 -18.40 -32.00
CA ALA A 86 -19.72 -19.11 -33.04
C ALA A 86 -19.24 -20.57 -33.19
N THR A 87 -19.74 -21.30 -34.19
CA THR A 87 -19.22 -22.62 -34.57
C THR A 87 -17.77 -22.50 -35.06
N CYS A 88 -16.88 -23.40 -34.62
CA CYS A 88 -15.48 -23.40 -35.05
C CYS A 88 -15.35 -23.72 -36.55
N GLY A 89 -14.55 -22.92 -37.26
CA GLY A 89 -13.98 -23.33 -38.55
C GLY A 89 -12.86 -24.36 -38.36
N ALA A 90 -12.46 -25.04 -39.44
CA ALA A 90 -11.44 -26.09 -39.40
C ALA A 90 -10.13 -25.62 -38.73
N ASN A 91 -9.66 -24.42 -39.08
CA ASN A 91 -8.39 -23.86 -38.62
C ASN A 91 -8.55 -22.67 -37.64
N THR A 92 -9.71 -22.51 -37.00
CA THR A 92 -9.95 -21.44 -36.02
C THR A 92 -9.00 -21.58 -34.82
N ARG A 93 -8.21 -20.54 -34.58
CA ARG A 93 -7.34 -20.32 -33.41
C ARG A 93 -8.13 -19.81 -32.21
N GLY A 94 -7.53 -19.83 -31.03
CA GLY A 94 -8.18 -19.59 -29.74
C GLY A 94 -8.70 -20.87 -29.08
N ILE A 95 -9.54 -20.70 -28.06
CA ILE A 95 -10.15 -21.77 -27.27
C ILE A 95 -11.24 -22.46 -28.10
N ARG A 96 -11.05 -23.75 -28.39
CA ARG A 96 -12.05 -24.57 -29.09
C ARG A 96 -12.76 -25.45 -28.07
N ILE A 97 -14.06 -25.23 -27.90
CA ILE A 97 -14.86 -25.89 -26.85
C ILE A 97 -15.71 -27.01 -27.47
N GLN A 98 -15.54 -28.23 -26.99
CA GLN A 98 -16.47 -29.33 -27.25
C GLN A 98 -17.48 -29.47 -26.11
N ILE A 99 -18.76 -29.64 -26.46
CA ILE A 99 -19.84 -29.97 -25.54
C ILE A 99 -19.91 -31.48 -25.37
N ILE A 100 -19.91 -31.97 -24.13
CA ILE A 100 -19.84 -33.40 -23.77
C ILE A 100 -20.85 -33.78 -22.67
N ASP A 101 -20.89 -35.07 -22.33
CA ASP A 101 -21.50 -35.60 -21.10
C ASP A 101 -20.52 -36.52 -20.36
N ASN A 102 -19.41 -35.94 -19.90
CA ASN A 102 -18.38 -36.61 -19.09
C ASN A 102 -17.72 -35.57 -18.15
N ARG A 103 -16.57 -35.84 -17.55
CA ARG A 103 -15.81 -34.85 -16.78
C ARG A 103 -15.31 -33.70 -17.68
N SER A 104 -15.79 -32.48 -17.42
CA SER A 104 -15.23 -31.26 -18.00
C SER A 104 -13.75 -31.11 -17.65
N HIS A 105 -12.96 -30.61 -18.61
CA HIS A 105 -11.55 -30.27 -18.39
C HIS A 105 -11.00 -29.42 -19.55
N THR A 106 -9.82 -28.83 -19.32
CA THR A 106 -8.99 -28.16 -20.31
C THR A 106 -7.74 -29.00 -20.55
N THR A 107 -7.35 -29.25 -21.81
CA THR A 107 -6.31 -30.26 -22.14
C THR A 107 -4.88 -29.79 -21.92
N ALA A 108 -4.65 -28.48 -21.88
CA ALA A 108 -3.39 -27.84 -21.51
C ALA A 108 -3.65 -26.43 -20.94
N LEU A 109 -2.62 -25.79 -20.40
CA LEU A 109 -2.71 -24.41 -19.92
C LEU A 109 -2.57 -23.39 -21.07
N GLY A 110 -3.36 -22.31 -21.01
CA GLY A 110 -3.14 -21.09 -21.80
C GLY A 110 -3.05 -21.29 -23.32
N THR A 111 -2.01 -20.75 -23.93
CA THR A 111 -1.70 -20.90 -25.37
C THR A 111 -1.45 -22.35 -25.79
N GLY A 112 -1.25 -23.27 -24.85
CA GLY A 112 -1.16 -24.71 -25.11
C GLY A 112 -2.44 -25.31 -25.74
N ILE A 113 -3.58 -24.62 -25.66
CA ILE A 113 -4.83 -25.01 -26.34
C ILE A 113 -5.17 -24.14 -27.57
N ASP A 114 -4.29 -23.26 -28.02
CA ASP A 114 -4.56 -22.33 -29.12
C ASP A 114 -4.78 -23.03 -30.47
N GLY A 115 -6.05 -23.16 -30.87
CA GLY A 115 -6.48 -23.89 -32.06
C GLY A 115 -6.53 -25.42 -31.88
N VAL A 116 -6.38 -25.93 -30.66
CA VAL A 116 -6.39 -27.38 -30.37
C VAL A 116 -7.82 -27.91 -30.38
N LYS A 117 -8.11 -28.90 -31.23
CA LYS A 117 -9.40 -29.61 -31.26
C LYS A 117 -9.68 -30.29 -29.91
N ASN A 118 -10.90 -30.17 -29.41
CA ASN A 118 -11.32 -30.54 -28.06
C ASN A 118 -10.48 -29.87 -26.94
N GLY A 119 -9.82 -28.72 -27.21
CA GLY A 119 -8.87 -28.08 -26.29
C GLY A 119 -9.47 -27.72 -24.93
N MET A 120 -10.76 -27.40 -24.90
CA MET A 120 -11.59 -27.40 -23.70
C MET A 120 -12.81 -28.30 -23.95
N GLN A 121 -13.24 -29.05 -22.95
CA GLN A 121 -14.46 -29.84 -22.99
C GLN A 121 -15.36 -29.48 -21.80
N LEU A 122 -16.63 -29.14 -22.05
CA LEU A 122 -17.59 -28.74 -21.03
C LEU A 122 -18.82 -29.67 -21.02
N ASN A 123 -19.17 -30.19 -19.84
CA ASN A 123 -20.41 -30.93 -19.64
C ASN A 123 -21.61 -29.98 -19.48
N PHE A 124 -22.61 -30.16 -20.33
CA PHE A 124 -23.88 -29.41 -20.30
C PHE A 124 -25.09 -30.23 -19.87
N THR A 125 -24.96 -31.52 -19.57
CA THR A 125 -26.11 -32.43 -19.35
C THR A 125 -26.05 -33.22 -18.05
N PHE A 126 -24.85 -33.62 -17.60
CA PHE A 126 -24.59 -34.30 -16.33
C PHE A 126 -25.37 -35.61 -16.14
N ASN A 127 -25.59 -36.40 -17.20
CA ASN A 127 -26.27 -37.70 -17.04
C ASN A 127 -25.27 -38.78 -16.62
N ASN A 128 -24.03 -38.70 -17.10
CA ASN A 128 -22.99 -39.70 -16.87
C ASN A 128 -21.91 -39.26 -15.87
N PHE A 129 -21.81 -37.96 -15.56
CA PHE A 129 -20.85 -37.42 -14.59
C PHE A 129 -21.46 -36.27 -13.77
N SER A 130 -21.16 -36.22 -12.47
CA SER A 130 -21.71 -35.24 -11.50
C SER A 130 -23.24 -35.08 -11.56
N THR A 131 -23.98 -36.19 -11.51
CA THR A 131 -25.45 -36.22 -11.70
C THR A 131 -26.25 -35.35 -10.73
N SER A 132 -25.70 -35.00 -9.56
CA SER A 132 -26.27 -33.99 -8.67
C SER A 132 -26.50 -32.63 -9.36
N CYS A 133 -25.63 -32.25 -10.30
CA CYS A 133 -25.74 -31.03 -11.10
C CYS A 133 -26.95 -31.00 -12.03
N GLN A 134 -27.65 -32.12 -12.30
CA GLN A 134 -28.92 -32.06 -13.05
C GLN A 134 -29.96 -31.16 -12.35
N LYS A 135 -29.94 -31.09 -11.01
CA LYS A 135 -30.84 -30.24 -10.21
C LYS A 135 -30.44 -28.77 -10.17
N THR A 136 -29.18 -28.46 -10.45
CA THR A 136 -28.56 -27.13 -10.34
C THR A 136 -27.77 -26.78 -11.61
N ARG A 137 -28.30 -27.19 -12.77
CA ARG A 137 -27.61 -27.27 -14.06
C ARG A 137 -26.92 -25.96 -14.47
N GLU A 138 -27.62 -24.84 -14.36
CA GLU A 138 -27.05 -23.51 -14.66
C GLU A 138 -25.87 -23.18 -13.75
N TYR A 139 -26.02 -23.37 -12.43
CA TYR A 139 -24.96 -23.12 -11.45
C TYR A 139 -23.72 -23.96 -11.72
N CYS A 140 -23.87 -25.27 -11.96
CA CYS A 140 -22.72 -26.12 -12.27
C CYS A 140 -22.03 -25.75 -13.58
N ILE A 141 -22.78 -25.40 -14.63
CA ILE A 141 -22.20 -24.94 -15.91
C ILE A 141 -21.42 -23.64 -15.69
N LYS A 142 -21.95 -22.69 -14.91
CA LYS A 142 -21.27 -21.42 -14.59
C LYS A 142 -20.00 -21.64 -13.75
N ALA A 143 -20.08 -22.43 -12.69
CA ALA A 143 -18.96 -22.68 -11.77
C ALA A 143 -17.83 -23.53 -12.40
N ILE A 144 -18.17 -24.48 -13.27
CA ILE A 144 -17.17 -25.23 -14.04
C ILE A 144 -16.56 -24.34 -15.12
N ALA A 145 -17.36 -23.59 -15.89
CA ALA A 145 -16.83 -22.71 -16.93
C ALA A 145 -15.87 -21.65 -16.38
N ALA A 146 -16.19 -21.05 -15.23
CA ALA A 146 -15.28 -20.11 -14.57
C ALA A 146 -13.94 -20.77 -14.18
N HIS A 147 -13.95 -22.02 -13.68
CA HIS A 147 -12.73 -22.76 -13.37
C HIS A 147 -11.90 -23.11 -14.63
N GLU A 148 -12.52 -23.73 -15.65
CA GLU A 148 -11.83 -24.13 -16.89
C GLU A 148 -11.25 -22.94 -17.66
N PHE A 149 -11.92 -21.78 -17.65
CA PHE A 149 -11.38 -20.57 -18.25
C PHE A 149 -10.16 -20.00 -17.48
N GLY A 150 -9.96 -20.37 -16.22
CA GLY A 150 -8.70 -20.10 -15.49
C GLY A 150 -7.52 -20.88 -16.06
N HIS A 151 -7.71 -22.19 -16.31
CA HIS A 151 -6.73 -23.01 -17.03
C HIS A 151 -6.46 -22.50 -18.44
N ALA A 152 -7.51 -22.12 -19.18
CA ALA A 152 -7.38 -21.50 -20.49
C ALA A 152 -6.69 -20.13 -20.48
N LEU A 153 -6.49 -19.51 -19.30
CA LEU A 153 -5.69 -18.29 -19.11
C LEU A 153 -4.26 -18.57 -18.59
N GLY A 154 -3.85 -19.83 -18.49
CA GLY A 154 -2.51 -20.22 -18.06
C GLY A 154 -2.35 -20.43 -16.56
N ILE A 155 -3.46 -20.38 -15.80
CA ILE A 155 -3.47 -20.50 -14.33
C ILE A 155 -3.53 -21.98 -13.96
N ALA A 156 -2.56 -22.44 -13.18
CA ALA A 156 -2.49 -23.82 -12.69
C ALA A 156 -3.37 -24.02 -11.45
N HIS A 157 -3.57 -25.27 -11.03
CA HIS A 157 -4.27 -25.58 -9.79
C HIS A 157 -3.51 -25.03 -8.57
N GLU A 158 -4.23 -24.38 -7.67
CA GLU A 158 -3.64 -23.72 -6.50
C GLU A 158 -3.21 -24.72 -5.42
N GLN A 159 -3.81 -25.92 -5.38
CA GLN A 159 -3.30 -27.05 -4.59
C GLN A 159 -2.00 -27.68 -5.14
N ASN A 160 -1.54 -27.33 -6.35
CA ASN A 160 -0.25 -27.81 -6.86
C ASN A 160 0.95 -27.05 -6.25
N ARG A 161 0.70 -26.04 -5.40
CA ARG A 161 1.73 -25.20 -4.82
C ARG A 161 2.55 -25.91 -3.75
N SER A 162 3.86 -25.69 -3.78
CA SER A 162 4.81 -26.16 -2.77
C SER A 162 4.78 -25.36 -1.46
N ASP A 163 4.19 -24.16 -1.45
CA ASP A 163 4.05 -23.30 -0.26
C ASP A 163 2.64 -23.34 0.37
N ARG A 164 1.79 -24.28 -0.05
CA ARG A 164 0.49 -24.53 0.62
C ARG A 164 0.70 -25.15 2.00
N PHE A 165 -0.10 -24.73 2.98
CA PHE A 165 0.04 -25.15 4.38
C PHE A 165 -1.21 -25.78 5.01
N ASP A 166 -2.37 -25.71 4.33
CA ASP A 166 -3.68 -26.10 4.89
C ASP A 166 -4.55 -26.92 3.92
N CYS A 167 -3.91 -27.59 2.96
CA CYS A 167 -4.57 -28.28 1.86
C CYS A 167 -3.93 -29.65 1.58
N SER A 168 -4.70 -30.71 1.80
CA SER A 168 -4.30 -32.12 1.66
C SER A 168 -4.61 -32.73 0.30
N GLU A 169 -5.24 -31.99 -0.62
CA GLU A 169 -5.53 -32.48 -1.96
C GLU A 169 -4.27 -32.78 -2.76
N ALA A 170 -4.37 -33.77 -3.64
CA ALA A 170 -3.30 -34.19 -4.53
C ALA A 170 -3.06 -33.19 -5.66
N HIS A 171 -1.85 -33.16 -6.19
CA HIS A 171 -1.54 -32.37 -7.39
C HIS A 171 -2.32 -32.91 -8.59
N GLN A 172 -2.83 -32.02 -9.44
CA GLN A 172 -3.49 -32.42 -10.69
C GLN A 172 -3.14 -31.47 -11.85
N GLY A 173 -2.83 -32.04 -13.01
CA GLY A 173 -2.50 -31.30 -14.22
C GLY A 173 -1.05 -30.83 -14.22
N THR A 174 -0.83 -29.56 -14.56
CA THR A 174 0.51 -28.95 -14.65
C THR A 174 0.86 -28.26 -13.33
N ASP A 175 2.05 -28.51 -12.79
CA ASP A 175 2.61 -27.73 -11.69
C ASP A 175 3.09 -26.36 -12.19
N PRO A 176 2.93 -25.28 -11.40
CA PRO A 176 3.31 -23.94 -11.83
C PRO A 176 4.83 -23.69 -11.86
N ASP A 177 5.30 -22.94 -12.86
CA ASP A 177 6.69 -22.49 -12.97
C ASP A 177 6.91 -21.06 -12.44
N TRP A 178 5.84 -20.28 -12.34
CA TRP A 178 5.85 -18.90 -11.90
C TRP A 178 4.60 -18.58 -11.06
N THR A 179 4.65 -17.42 -10.44
CA THR A 179 3.95 -17.09 -9.23
C THR A 179 3.54 -15.58 -9.22
N VAL A 180 2.22 -15.27 -9.24
CA VAL A 180 1.61 -13.91 -9.32
C VAL A 180 0.88 -13.27 -8.05
N THR A 181 0.33 -14.01 -7.06
CA THR A 181 -0.23 -13.55 -5.74
C THR A 181 0.02 -14.52 -4.54
N PRO A 182 -0.18 -14.19 -3.25
CA PRO A 182 -0.04 -15.17 -2.14
C PRO A 182 -0.86 -16.48 -2.26
N TYR A 183 -0.55 -17.52 -1.47
CA TYR A 183 -1.32 -18.78 -1.46
C TYR A 183 -2.76 -18.55 -1.05
N ASP A 184 -3.68 -19.04 -1.87
CA ASP A 184 -5.10 -18.79 -1.72
C ASP A 184 -5.92 -20.08 -1.52
N LYS A 185 -6.33 -20.31 -0.28
CA LYS A 185 -7.26 -21.41 0.05
C LYS A 185 -8.63 -21.25 -0.62
N VAL A 186 -9.07 -20.01 -0.89
CA VAL A 186 -10.42 -19.72 -1.41
C VAL A 186 -10.44 -19.34 -2.89
N SER A 187 -9.35 -19.60 -3.61
CA SER A 187 -9.26 -19.48 -5.07
C SER A 187 -10.25 -20.42 -5.75
N ILE A 188 -10.81 -19.99 -6.89
CA ILE A 188 -11.59 -20.87 -7.78
C ILE A 188 -10.76 -22.03 -8.34
N MET A 189 -9.43 -21.89 -8.35
CA MET A 189 -8.46 -22.89 -8.82
C MET A 189 -7.97 -23.84 -7.71
N ASN A 190 -8.49 -23.74 -6.48
CA ASN A 190 -8.09 -24.58 -5.35
C ASN A 190 -9.16 -25.64 -5.02
N TYR A 191 -8.80 -26.92 -5.06
CA TYR A 191 -9.72 -28.00 -4.66
C TYR A 191 -9.95 -28.08 -3.14
N CYS A 192 -9.09 -27.47 -2.33
CA CYS A 192 -9.28 -27.31 -0.88
C CYS A 192 -10.15 -26.09 -0.50
N ASN A 193 -10.78 -25.43 -1.48
CA ASN A 193 -11.73 -24.35 -1.23
C ASN A 193 -12.96 -24.88 -0.49
N PRO A 194 -13.36 -24.31 0.67
CA PRO A 194 -14.55 -24.73 1.39
C PRO A 194 -15.85 -24.54 0.60
N ASN A 195 -15.81 -23.77 -0.49
CA ASN A 195 -16.87 -23.67 -1.48
C ASN A 195 -16.41 -24.33 -2.79
N TRP A 196 -17.16 -25.32 -3.29
CA TRP A 196 -16.83 -26.00 -4.55
C TRP A 196 -16.72 -24.99 -5.72
N ASN A 197 -15.57 -24.97 -6.38
CA ASN A 197 -15.18 -23.98 -7.39
C ASN A 197 -15.47 -22.52 -6.97
N GLY A 198 -15.29 -22.16 -5.70
CA GLY A 198 -15.57 -20.81 -5.19
C GLY A 198 -17.03 -20.35 -5.36
N ASN A 199 -17.98 -21.28 -5.46
CA ASN A 199 -19.37 -21.02 -5.91
C ASN A 199 -19.47 -20.36 -7.31
N GLY A 200 -18.46 -20.56 -8.17
CA GLY A 200 -18.33 -19.91 -9.48
C GLY A 200 -17.88 -18.45 -9.41
N GLN A 201 -17.34 -18.01 -8.27
CA GLN A 201 -16.82 -16.65 -8.07
C GLN A 201 -15.29 -16.67 -7.91
N LEU A 202 -14.64 -15.61 -8.38
CA LEU A 202 -13.21 -15.39 -8.13
C LEU A 202 -12.99 -14.87 -6.70
N SER A 203 -11.96 -15.36 -6.02
CA SER A 203 -11.42 -14.74 -4.82
C SER A 203 -10.84 -13.35 -5.12
N ASP A 204 -10.44 -12.56 -4.13
CA ASP A 204 -9.74 -11.29 -4.42
C ASP A 204 -8.31 -11.52 -4.94
N LEU A 205 -7.67 -12.65 -4.64
CA LEU A 205 -6.35 -13.00 -5.15
C LEU A 205 -6.41 -13.55 -6.59
N ASP A 206 -7.40 -14.39 -6.94
CA ASP A 206 -7.71 -14.78 -8.33
C ASP A 206 -7.81 -13.55 -9.24
N LYS A 207 -8.55 -12.53 -8.78
CA LYS A 207 -8.73 -11.27 -9.49
C LYS A 207 -7.40 -10.53 -9.64
N ILE A 208 -6.58 -10.40 -8.58
CA ILE A 208 -5.27 -9.72 -8.69
C ILE A 208 -4.36 -10.48 -9.66
N GLY A 209 -4.32 -11.82 -9.59
CA GLY A 209 -3.54 -12.67 -10.48
C GLY A 209 -3.87 -12.42 -11.95
N VAL A 210 -5.14 -12.56 -12.36
CA VAL A 210 -5.54 -12.32 -13.75
C VAL A 210 -5.31 -10.87 -14.19
N ASN A 211 -5.41 -9.89 -13.29
CA ASN A 211 -5.13 -8.49 -13.61
C ASN A 211 -3.63 -8.21 -13.83
N VAL A 212 -2.74 -8.82 -13.03
CA VAL A 212 -1.29 -8.72 -13.25
C VAL A 212 -0.85 -9.47 -14.50
N LEU A 213 -1.53 -10.57 -14.86
CA LEU A 213 -1.26 -11.35 -16.07
C LEU A 213 -1.69 -10.63 -17.36
N TYR A 214 -2.93 -10.14 -17.41
CA TYR A 214 -3.58 -9.66 -18.65
C TYR A 214 -3.98 -8.19 -18.62
N GLY A 215 -3.64 -7.48 -17.54
CA GLY A 215 -4.10 -6.12 -17.26
C GLY A 215 -5.59 -6.04 -16.98
N LYS A 216 -6.05 -4.85 -16.60
CA LYS A 216 -7.33 -4.28 -17.07
C LYS A 216 -7.18 -2.83 -17.58
N GLY A 217 -6.14 -2.15 -17.11
CA GLY A 217 -6.34 -0.81 -16.61
C GLY A 217 -7.18 -0.87 -15.33
N SER A 218 -6.61 -0.49 -14.21
CA SER A 218 -7.42 0.07 -13.12
C SER A 218 -8.24 1.26 -13.66
N THR A 219 -9.33 1.63 -12.98
CA THR A 219 -10.08 2.86 -13.33
C THR A 219 -9.18 4.06 -13.00
N PRO A 220 -8.52 4.73 -13.96
CA PRO A 220 -7.32 5.49 -13.66
C PRO A 220 -7.58 6.61 -12.65
N VAL A 221 -7.05 6.49 -11.44
CA VAL A 221 -7.37 7.40 -10.33
C VAL A 221 -6.65 8.75 -10.53
N PRO A 222 -7.35 9.84 -10.89
CA PRO A 222 -6.71 11.13 -11.14
C PRO A 222 -6.55 11.85 -9.80
N GLY A 223 -5.31 12.01 -9.35
CA GLY A 223 -5.00 12.47 -8.01
C GLY A 223 -3.57 12.99 -7.83
N THR A 224 -3.46 14.03 -7.01
CA THR A 224 -2.20 14.55 -6.45
C THR A 224 -2.25 14.50 -4.92
N SER A 225 -1.10 14.63 -4.25
CA SER A 225 -1.02 14.54 -2.79
C SER A 225 -1.72 13.30 -2.21
N PRO A 226 -1.28 12.07 -2.57
CA PRO A 226 -1.69 10.91 -1.80
C PRO A 226 -1.27 11.09 -0.33
N GLU A 227 -2.09 10.57 0.58
CA GLU A 227 -1.75 10.33 1.98
C GLU A 227 -2.41 9.00 2.39
N ILE A 228 -1.67 8.12 3.08
CA ILE A 228 -2.09 6.74 3.37
C ILE A 228 -1.99 6.43 4.86
N ALA A 229 -3.04 5.84 5.41
CA ALA A 229 -3.06 5.36 6.79
C ALA A 229 -3.77 4.01 6.94
N ASP A 230 -3.39 3.30 8.01
CA ASP A 230 -3.96 2.01 8.39
C ASP A 230 -5.08 2.15 9.43
N TYR A 231 -6.18 1.46 9.15
CA TYR A 231 -7.27 1.19 10.07
C TYR A 231 -7.18 -0.28 10.49
N LYS A 232 -6.96 -0.51 11.79
CA LYS A 232 -6.73 -1.85 12.36
C LYS A 232 -7.87 -2.32 13.24
N THR A 233 -8.26 -3.57 13.07
CA THR A 233 -8.97 -4.39 14.07
C THR A 233 -8.19 -5.68 14.29
N PHE A 234 -8.70 -6.59 15.14
CA PHE A 234 -7.98 -7.83 15.49
C PHE A 234 -7.68 -8.72 14.27
N ASP A 235 -8.58 -8.79 13.30
CA ASP A 235 -8.48 -9.71 12.15
C ASP A 235 -8.31 -9.01 10.79
N LEU A 236 -8.35 -7.67 10.75
CA LEU A 236 -8.35 -6.87 9.52
C LEU A 236 -7.41 -5.66 9.61
N GLU A 237 -6.66 -5.44 8.53
CA GLU A 237 -5.85 -4.24 8.31
C GLU A 237 -6.29 -3.57 7.01
N GLN A 238 -7.14 -2.55 7.15
CA GLN A 238 -7.69 -1.78 6.04
C GLN A 238 -6.81 -0.56 5.79
N PHE A 239 -6.36 -0.39 4.55
CA PHE A 239 -5.64 0.80 4.12
C PHE A 239 -6.62 1.78 3.47
N GLU A 240 -6.57 3.02 3.90
CA GLU A 240 -7.32 4.15 3.35
C GLU A 240 -6.29 5.11 2.74
N THR A 241 -6.49 5.53 1.50
CA THR A 241 -5.60 6.50 0.84
C THR A 241 -6.41 7.63 0.23
N MET A 242 -6.24 8.81 0.82
CA MET A 242 -6.86 10.04 0.32
C MET A 242 -5.95 10.74 -0.67
N TYR A 243 -6.55 11.55 -1.54
CA TYR A 243 -5.82 12.35 -2.53
C TYR A 243 -6.66 13.56 -2.97
N VAL A 244 -6.01 14.52 -3.61
CA VAL A 244 -6.64 15.72 -4.18
C VAL A 244 -6.91 15.48 -5.67
N THR A 245 -8.18 15.48 -6.08
CA THR A 245 -8.57 15.35 -7.51
C THR A 245 -8.13 16.59 -8.31
N PRO A 246 -8.02 16.53 -9.66
CA PRO A 246 -7.75 17.70 -10.50
C PRO A 246 -8.74 18.86 -10.31
N GLN A 247 -9.96 18.58 -9.85
CA GLN A 247 -11.02 19.55 -9.57
C GLN A 247 -11.01 20.06 -8.11
N GLY A 248 -10.01 19.69 -7.30
CA GLY A 248 -9.89 20.11 -5.91
C GLY A 248 -10.91 19.46 -4.96
N ALA A 249 -11.44 18.29 -5.30
CA ALA A 249 -12.21 17.47 -4.38
C ALA A 249 -11.27 16.54 -3.58
N LEU A 250 -11.72 16.11 -2.40
CA LEU A 250 -11.08 15.04 -1.63
C LEU A 250 -11.54 13.69 -2.18
N GLY A 251 -10.64 12.98 -2.84
CA GLY A 251 -10.84 11.61 -3.30
C GLY A 251 -10.34 10.57 -2.29
N LEU A 252 -10.85 9.34 -2.40
CA LEU A 252 -10.48 8.20 -1.58
C LEU A 252 -10.43 6.92 -2.44
N VAL A 253 -9.36 6.14 -2.26
CA VAL A 253 -9.32 4.70 -2.55
C VAL A 253 -8.98 3.92 -1.28
N TRP A 254 -9.44 2.68 -1.17
CA TRP A 254 -9.17 1.85 0.02
C TRP A 254 -9.03 0.36 -0.34
N LYS A 255 -8.30 -0.40 0.46
CA LYS A 255 -8.27 -1.88 0.39
C LYS A 255 -8.37 -2.51 1.77
N VAL A 256 -8.71 -3.80 1.84
CA VAL A 256 -8.72 -4.58 3.09
C VAL A 256 -7.73 -5.73 2.96
N ASN A 257 -6.78 -5.85 3.88
CA ASN A 257 -5.69 -6.83 3.82
C ASN A 257 -4.98 -6.74 2.44
N ASN A 258 -4.86 -7.85 1.72
CA ASN A 258 -4.31 -7.92 0.35
C ASN A 258 -5.39 -8.00 -0.74
N SER A 259 -6.59 -7.48 -0.48
CA SER A 259 -7.60 -7.30 -1.54
C SER A 259 -7.26 -6.13 -2.48
N TRP A 260 -8.03 -6.04 -3.57
CA TRP A 260 -7.98 -4.91 -4.50
C TRP A 260 -8.20 -3.56 -3.81
N TRP A 261 -7.59 -2.53 -4.38
CA TRP A 261 -7.99 -1.15 -4.19
C TRP A 261 -9.39 -0.92 -4.79
N LYS A 262 -10.24 -0.29 -3.99
CA LYS A 262 -11.66 -0.04 -4.21
C LYS A 262 -11.88 1.48 -4.27
N GLY A 263 -12.92 1.89 -4.99
CA GLY A 263 -13.12 3.28 -5.41
C GLY A 263 -12.74 3.49 -6.88
N PRO A 264 -12.36 4.72 -7.30
CA PRO A 264 -12.34 5.93 -6.48
C PRO A 264 -13.74 6.35 -6.01
N ILE A 265 -13.83 6.93 -4.80
CA ILE A 265 -15.00 7.70 -4.35
C ILE A 265 -14.56 9.11 -3.93
N PHE A 266 -15.52 10.02 -3.80
CA PHE A 266 -15.27 11.41 -3.41
C PHE A 266 -15.94 11.72 -2.06
N LEU A 267 -15.17 12.29 -1.13
CA LEU A 267 -15.61 12.70 0.20
C LEU A 267 -16.02 14.17 0.25
N SER A 268 -15.82 14.91 -0.84
CA SER A 268 -16.28 16.30 -1.00
C SER A 268 -16.71 16.59 -2.44
N GLY A 269 -17.40 17.72 -2.62
CA GLY A 269 -17.50 18.35 -3.94
C GLY A 269 -16.14 18.95 -4.40
N PRO A 270 -16.06 19.41 -5.66
CA PRO A 270 -14.89 20.12 -6.19
C PRO A 270 -14.67 21.47 -5.48
N GLY A 271 -13.46 22.02 -5.60
CA GLY A 271 -13.10 23.33 -5.07
C GLY A 271 -12.86 23.40 -3.55
N LEU A 272 -12.81 22.28 -2.83
CA LEU A 272 -12.46 22.27 -1.40
C LEU A 272 -10.97 22.54 -1.17
N LEU A 273 -10.10 21.91 -1.98
CA LEU A 273 -8.65 21.90 -1.83
C LEU A 273 -7.94 22.52 -3.05
N PRO A 274 -6.82 23.25 -2.88
CA PRO A 274 -5.96 23.63 -4.00
C PRO A 274 -5.15 22.42 -4.49
N GLN A 275 -4.68 22.46 -5.74
CA GLN A 275 -3.81 21.42 -6.28
C GLN A 275 -2.50 21.31 -5.47
N GLY A 276 -2.11 20.07 -5.14
CA GLY A 276 -0.94 19.83 -4.30
C GLY A 276 -1.13 20.12 -2.81
N ALA A 277 -2.35 20.41 -2.33
CA ALA A 277 -2.65 20.55 -0.90
C ALA A 277 -2.23 19.32 -0.09
N HIS A 278 -1.87 19.53 1.18
CA HIS A 278 -1.51 18.42 2.06
C HIS A 278 -2.69 17.88 2.86
N ILE A 279 -2.65 16.57 3.03
CA ILE A 279 -3.56 15.77 3.83
C ILE A 279 -2.66 15.07 4.85
N SER A 280 -3.02 15.12 6.13
CA SER A 280 -2.32 14.37 7.19
C SER A 280 -3.32 13.44 7.85
N MET A 281 -3.03 12.14 7.86
CA MET A 281 -3.92 11.11 8.40
C MET A 281 -3.38 10.48 9.68
N VAL A 282 -4.22 10.40 10.71
CA VAL A 282 -3.86 9.82 12.02
C VAL A 282 -4.89 8.80 12.48
N SER A 283 -4.40 7.63 12.90
CA SER A 283 -5.19 6.60 13.55
C SER A 283 -5.31 6.92 15.04
N TYR A 284 -6.55 6.97 15.53
CA TYR A 284 -6.92 7.28 16.90
C TYR A 284 -7.59 6.05 17.53
N PRO A 285 -6.91 5.34 18.46
CA PRO A 285 -7.43 4.06 18.99
C PRO A 285 -8.77 4.17 19.71
N LEU A 286 -9.09 5.34 20.29
CA LEU A 286 -10.36 5.54 20.98
C LEU A 286 -11.52 5.58 19.96
N ASN A 287 -12.51 4.72 20.16
CA ASN A 287 -13.61 4.42 19.21
C ASN A 287 -13.18 3.77 17.88
N ASN A 288 -11.93 3.33 17.72
CA ASN A 288 -11.34 2.91 16.43
C ASN A 288 -11.64 3.96 15.35
N GLN A 289 -10.98 5.11 15.43
CA GLN A 289 -11.25 6.25 14.56
C GLN A 289 -10.03 6.57 13.70
N LEU A 290 -10.27 6.96 12.44
CA LEU A 290 -9.26 7.46 11.52
C LEU A 290 -9.68 8.88 11.12
N GLU A 291 -8.76 9.84 11.21
CA GLU A 291 -9.04 11.26 10.98
C GLU A 291 -8.04 11.82 9.97
N ALA A 292 -8.54 12.61 9.02
CA ALA A 292 -7.75 13.22 7.95
C ALA A 292 -7.92 14.75 7.99
N PHE A 293 -6.81 15.47 8.06
CA PHE A 293 -6.76 16.92 8.22
C PHE A 293 -6.12 17.59 7.02
N TYR A 294 -6.65 18.75 6.62
CA TYR A 294 -6.17 19.51 5.46
C TYR A 294 -6.52 21.00 5.57
N ALA A 295 -5.70 21.83 4.92
CA ALA A 295 -5.92 23.27 4.76
C ALA A 295 -6.73 23.56 3.47
N ALA A 296 -7.96 24.02 3.61
CA ALA A 296 -8.88 24.27 2.49
C ALA A 296 -8.48 25.51 1.65
N ASN A 297 -9.16 25.69 0.51
CA ASN A 297 -8.97 26.86 -0.38
C ASN A 297 -9.18 28.23 0.31
N ASP A 298 -9.93 28.27 1.41
CA ASP A 298 -10.14 29.48 2.23
C ASP A 298 -9.16 29.63 3.40
N GLY A 299 -8.16 28.76 3.52
CA GLY A 299 -7.13 28.82 4.56
C GLY A 299 -7.61 28.42 5.95
N ALA A 300 -8.79 27.83 6.10
CA ALA A 300 -9.17 27.13 7.32
C ALA A 300 -8.66 25.69 7.34
N ILE A 301 -8.42 25.17 8.54
CA ILE A 301 -8.17 23.73 8.76
C ILE A 301 -9.52 23.02 8.87
N TYR A 302 -9.60 21.87 8.21
CA TYR A 302 -10.75 20.96 8.19
C TYR A 302 -10.35 19.57 8.69
N VAL A 303 -11.36 18.78 9.08
CA VAL A 303 -11.25 17.34 9.33
C VAL A 303 -12.37 16.59 8.61
N THR A 304 -12.06 15.40 8.08
CA THR A 304 -13.05 14.32 7.90
C THR A 304 -12.61 13.13 8.75
N TYR A 305 -13.56 12.37 9.26
CA TYR A 305 -13.27 11.20 10.07
C TYR A 305 -14.16 10.00 9.75
N LYS A 306 -13.66 8.81 10.09
CA LYS A 306 -14.37 7.54 10.01
C LYS A 306 -14.14 6.77 11.30
N ALA A 307 -15.20 6.28 11.93
CA ALA A 307 -15.13 5.53 13.18
C ALA A 307 -15.75 4.13 13.03
N LYS A 308 -15.19 3.13 13.71
CA LYS A 308 -15.68 1.72 13.74
C LYS A 308 -15.90 1.11 12.33
N ASN A 309 -15.05 1.47 11.38
CA ASN A 309 -15.14 1.15 9.95
C ASN A 309 -16.45 1.58 9.24
N GLY A 310 -17.18 2.56 9.79
CA GLY A 310 -18.39 3.12 9.19
C GLY A 310 -18.13 4.02 7.97
N ALA A 311 -19.11 4.85 7.63
CA ALA A 311 -18.94 5.89 6.63
C ALA A 311 -17.93 6.97 7.07
N TRP A 312 -17.27 7.59 6.10
CA TRP A 312 -16.54 8.84 6.30
C TRP A 312 -17.51 10.01 6.49
N SER A 313 -17.17 10.96 7.36
CA SER A 313 -17.95 12.18 7.57
C SER A 313 -17.79 13.15 6.39
N SER A 314 -18.78 14.01 6.18
CA SER A 314 -18.56 15.26 5.41
C SER A 314 -17.39 16.06 6.02
N PRO A 315 -16.71 16.93 5.24
CA PRO A 315 -15.68 17.83 5.75
C PRO A 315 -16.23 18.80 6.82
N ILE A 316 -15.64 18.78 8.00
CA ILE A 316 -15.97 19.65 9.14
C ILE A 316 -14.88 20.70 9.28
N ARG A 317 -15.27 21.98 9.24
CA ARG A 317 -14.37 23.13 9.46
C ARG A 317 -14.00 23.20 10.95
N LEU A 318 -12.69 23.25 11.26
CA LEU A 318 -12.19 23.37 12.64
C LEU A 318 -11.75 24.79 13.01
N THR A 319 -11.44 25.65 12.03
CA THR A 319 -10.96 27.03 12.28
C THR A 319 -11.70 28.06 11.44
N ALA A 320 -11.52 29.34 11.79
CA ALA A 320 -11.83 30.42 10.86
C ALA A 320 -11.00 30.30 9.55
N PRO A 321 -11.46 30.93 8.45
CA PRO A 321 -10.66 31.15 7.24
C PRO A 321 -9.34 31.90 7.52
N ASN A 322 -8.39 31.81 6.59
CA ASN A 322 -7.09 32.50 6.60
C ASN A 322 -6.19 32.22 7.83
N VAL A 323 -6.39 31.09 8.51
CA VAL A 323 -5.59 30.65 9.66
C VAL A 323 -4.25 30.03 9.23
N VAL A 324 -4.21 29.41 8.05
CA VAL A 324 -3.02 28.86 7.41
C VAL A 324 -3.10 29.12 5.90
N ARG A 325 -1.96 29.14 5.20
CA ARG A 325 -1.91 29.11 3.73
C ARG A 325 -2.80 27.97 3.18
N PRO A 326 -3.66 28.22 2.18
CA PRO A 326 -4.41 27.16 1.49
C PRO A 326 -3.51 26.03 1.00
N GLY A 327 -3.89 24.79 1.33
CA GLY A 327 -3.11 23.59 1.05
C GLY A 327 -1.77 23.45 1.80
N GLY A 328 -1.49 24.33 2.77
CA GLY A 328 -0.29 24.28 3.60
C GLY A 328 -0.13 23.00 4.41
N ASP A 329 1.10 22.68 4.79
CA ASP A 329 1.43 21.43 5.48
C ASP A 329 0.90 21.41 6.93
N LEU A 330 0.41 20.24 7.35
CA LEU A 330 -0.14 19.97 8.68
C LEU A 330 0.46 18.65 9.18
N SER A 331 0.68 18.51 10.49
CA SER A 331 1.04 17.21 11.08
C SER A 331 0.07 16.84 12.19
N ALA A 332 -0.75 15.82 11.92
CA ALA A 332 -1.66 15.20 12.89
C ALA A 332 -0.96 14.05 13.61
N VAL A 333 -1.04 14.01 14.95
CA VAL A 333 -0.32 13.03 15.78
C VAL A 333 -1.17 12.58 16.96
N PHE A 334 -1.12 11.27 17.25
CA PHE A 334 -1.73 10.68 18.44
C PHE A 334 -0.73 10.68 19.60
N TYR A 335 -1.18 11.21 20.73
CA TYR A 335 -0.45 11.28 21.98
C TYR A 335 -1.18 10.40 23.01
N PRO A 336 -0.64 9.21 23.38
CA PRO A 336 -1.39 8.20 24.12
C PRO A 336 -1.86 8.63 25.52
N LEU A 337 -1.07 9.43 26.22
CA LEU A 337 -1.43 9.94 27.54
C LEU A 337 -2.60 10.92 27.41
N ASN A 338 -3.67 10.67 28.18
CA ASN A 338 -4.99 11.33 28.09
C ASN A 338 -5.81 11.02 26.82
N ASN A 339 -5.37 10.07 25.96
CA ASN A 339 -5.96 9.79 24.66
C ASN A 339 -6.17 11.07 23.83
N GLN A 340 -5.08 11.75 23.48
CA GLN A 340 -5.12 13.07 22.87
C GLN A 340 -4.70 13.04 21.39
N LEU A 341 -5.45 13.72 20.52
CA LEU A 341 -5.01 14.08 19.17
C LEU A 341 -4.55 15.54 19.17
N GLU A 342 -3.44 15.80 18.49
CA GLU A 342 -2.95 17.15 18.18
C GLU A 342 -2.69 17.30 16.69
N VAL A 343 -3.00 18.47 16.14
CA VAL A 343 -2.71 18.85 14.76
C VAL A 343 -1.88 20.14 14.80
N LEU A 344 -0.64 20.04 14.33
CA LEU A 344 0.35 21.11 14.40
C LEU A 344 0.63 21.71 13.02
N PHE A 345 0.77 23.02 12.96
CA PHE A 345 0.90 23.76 11.71
C PHE A 345 1.60 25.11 11.88
N ILE A 346 2.11 25.68 10.77
CA ILE A 346 2.61 27.06 10.73
C ILE A 346 1.52 27.99 10.19
N GLY A 347 0.99 28.85 11.05
CA GLY A 347 -0.15 29.73 10.76
C GLY A 347 0.16 30.85 9.75
N SER A 348 -0.85 31.64 9.39
CA SER A 348 -0.73 32.75 8.42
C SER A 348 0.24 33.87 8.86
N ASN A 349 0.51 34.00 10.16
CA ASN A 349 1.52 34.90 10.73
C ASN A 349 2.92 34.26 10.89
N GLY A 350 3.13 33.02 10.41
CA GLY A 350 4.39 32.30 10.55
C GLY A 350 4.69 31.77 11.96
N ALA A 351 3.72 31.73 12.88
CA ALA A 351 3.86 31.10 14.19
C ALA A 351 3.53 29.59 14.12
N LEU A 352 4.22 28.79 14.93
CA LEU A 352 3.81 27.42 15.23
C LEU A 352 2.51 27.46 16.05
N ASN A 353 1.52 26.67 15.64
CA ASN A 353 0.21 26.57 16.28
C ASN A 353 -0.19 25.10 16.46
N VAL A 354 -1.13 24.87 17.40
CA VAL A 354 -1.74 23.55 17.65
C VAL A 354 -3.26 23.64 17.79
N LEU A 355 -3.96 22.67 17.19
CA LEU A 355 -5.33 22.27 17.52
C LEU A 355 -5.28 20.95 18.30
N TRP A 356 -6.17 20.74 19.28
CA TRP A 356 -6.20 19.48 20.02
C TRP A 356 -7.59 19.05 20.48
N LYS A 357 -7.77 17.74 20.66
CA LYS A 357 -8.87 17.16 21.44
C LYS A 357 -8.37 15.99 22.30
N ALA A 358 -8.95 15.83 23.48
CA ALA A 358 -8.68 14.69 24.36
C ALA A 358 -9.96 13.85 24.53
N GLN A 359 -9.80 12.54 24.77
CA GLN A 359 -10.90 11.60 25.04
C GLN A 359 -12.05 11.63 24.00
N ASN A 360 -11.75 12.01 22.76
CA ASN A 360 -12.67 12.19 21.63
C ASN A 360 -13.79 13.23 21.88
N GLY A 361 -13.54 14.20 22.77
CA GLY A 361 -14.38 15.38 22.95
C GLY A 361 -14.15 16.45 21.87
N SER A 362 -14.65 17.67 22.15
CA SER A 362 -14.53 18.83 21.25
C SER A 362 -13.07 19.20 20.92
N TRP A 363 -12.88 19.74 19.72
CA TRP A 363 -11.63 20.40 19.32
C TRP A 363 -11.44 21.74 20.03
N ASN A 364 -10.17 22.08 20.29
CA ASN A 364 -9.73 23.27 21.02
C ASN A 364 -8.60 23.96 20.24
N GLY A 365 -8.47 25.27 20.44
CA GLY A 365 -7.48 26.11 19.74
C GLY A 365 -8.05 26.80 18.49
N PRO A 366 -7.20 27.28 17.57
CA PRO A 366 -5.75 27.19 17.61
C PRO A 366 -5.12 27.88 18.82
N ALA A 367 -4.08 27.26 19.41
CA ALA A 367 -3.19 27.92 20.37
C ALA A 367 -1.80 28.11 19.74
N ALA A 368 -1.27 29.34 19.84
CA ALA A 368 0.09 29.64 19.39
C ALA A 368 1.12 29.05 20.37
N LEU A 369 2.09 28.32 19.83
CA LEU A 369 3.21 27.73 20.56
C LEU A 369 4.51 28.56 20.41
N SER A 370 4.51 29.55 19.52
CA SER A 370 5.62 30.48 19.32
C SER A 370 5.13 31.90 19.07
N GLY A 371 6.05 32.87 19.05
CA GLY A 371 5.81 34.14 18.38
C GLY A 371 5.63 33.99 16.85
N PRO A 372 5.24 35.06 16.14
CA PRO A 372 5.14 35.07 14.67
C PRO A 372 6.51 34.92 13.99
N GLY A 373 6.50 34.78 12.66
CA GLY A 373 7.71 34.91 11.83
C GLY A 373 8.77 33.82 11.99
N GLN A 374 8.44 32.65 12.53
CA GLN A 374 9.39 31.53 12.67
C GLN A 374 9.63 30.83 11.32
N ALA A 375 8.56 30.61 10.55
CA ALA A 375 8.57 29.89 9.29
C ALA A 375 7.54 30.45 8.30
N PRO A 376 7.60 30.09 7.00
CA PRO A 376 6.57 30.45 6.03
C PRO A 376 5.21 29.82 6.39
N SER A 377 4.10 30.49 6.08
CA SER A 377 2.77 29.90 6.37
C SER A 377 2.54 28.64 5.54
N GLY A 378 2.11 27.56 6.21
CA GLY A 378 1.96 26.24 5.60
C GLY A 378 3.29 25.55 5.26
N ALA A 379 4.41 25.99 5.86
CA ALA A 379 5.72 25.33 5.78
C ALA A 379 5.68 23.86 6.21
N GLY A 380 6.58 23.06 5.64
CA GLY A 380 6.75 21.66 5.98
C GLY A 380 6.97 21.44 7.48
N ILE A 381 6.15 20.55 8.04
CA ILE A 381 6.07 20.29 9.48
C ILE A 381 5.81 18.81 9.74
N SER A 382 6.47 18.22 10.75
CA SER A 382 6.27 16.83 11.12
C SER A 382 6.41 16.63 12.62
N ALA A 383 5.44 15.95 13.22
CA ALA A 383 5.36 15.66 14.65
C ALA A 383 5.29 14.15 14.91
N ALA A 384 5.97 13.70 15.97
CA ALA A 384 6.01 12.29 16.36
C ALA A 384 6.03 12.11 17.88
N PHE A 385 5.48 10.97 18.34
CA PHE A 385 5.51 10.56 19.74
C PHE A 385 6.71 9.64 20.03
N TYR A 386 7.44 9.96 21.09
CA TYR A 386 8.57 9.23 21.64
C TYR A 386 8.10 8.50 22.92
N PRO A 387 8.08 7.15 22.95
CA PRO A 387 7.58 6.41 24.11
C PRO A 387 8.37 6.67 25.41
N LEU A 388 9.70 6.74 25.32
CA LEU A 388 10.55 7.12 26.45
C LEU A 388 10.20 8.54 26.93
N ASN A 389 9.97 8.70 28.24
CA ASN A 389 9.55 9.94 28.91
C ASN A 389 8.19 10.51 28.47
N ASN A 390 7.39 9.78 27.67
CA ASN A 390 6.15 10.27 27.05
C ASN A 390 6.35 11.66 26.39
N GLN A 391 7.25 11.75 25.41
CA GLN A 391 7.63 13.02 24.79
C GLN A 391 7.02 13.17 23.39
N LEU A 392 6.36 14.29 23.13
CA LEU A 392 5.90 14.67 21.80
C LEU A 392 6.82 15.76 21.27
N GLU A 393 7.30 15.61 20.03
CA GLU A 393 8.12 16.61 19.36
C GLU A 393 7.52 16.98 18.01
N VAL A 394 7.79 18.20 17.56
CA VAL A 394 7.45 18.71 16.24
C VAL A 394 8.62 19.49 15.66
N MET A 395 8.92 19.23 14.39
CA MET A 395 9.93 19.96 13.62
C MET A 395 9.34 20.68 12.44
N PHE A 396 9.93 21.81 12.06
CA PHE A 396 9.55 22.60 10.90
C PHE A 396 10.75 23.33 10.27
N ALA A 397 10.64 23.65 8.98
CA ALA A 397 11.65 24.44 8.27
C ALA A 397 11.45 25.95 8.51
N GLY A 398 12.48 26.62 9.02
CA GLY A 398 12.46 28.05 9.33
C GLY A 398 12.44 28.98 8.12
N ASN A 399 12.18 30.26 8.36
CA ASN A 399 12.30 31.34 7.35
C ASN A 399 13.73 31.52 6.83
N ASP A 400 14.73 31.05 7.58
CA ASP A 400 16.16 31.08 7.28
C ASP A 400 16.69 29.78 6.64
N GLY A 401 15.82 28.81 6.35
CA GLY A 401 16.21 27.48 5.88
C GLY A 401 16.88 26.60 6.94
N GLY A 402 16.85 27.00 8.21
CA GLY A 402 17.22 26.16 9.36
C GLY A 402 16.07 25.27 9.81
N ILE A 403 16.28 24.50 10.89
CA ILE A 403 15.29 23.53 11.41
C ILE A 403 14.95 23.88 12.86
N GLY A 404 13.68 24.24 13.08
CA GLY A 404 13.12 24.49 14.39
C GLY A 404 12.52 23.22 15.00
N LEU A 405 12.66 23.06 16.31
CA LEU A 405 12.10 21.99 17.13
C LEU A 405 11.30 22.57 18.30
N ALA A 406 10.06 22.14 18.49
CA ALA A 406 9.33 22.32 19.74
C ALA A 406 8.96 20.95 20.35
N TRP A 407 8.87 20.87 21.67
CA TRP A 407 8.57 19.60 22.36
C TRP A 407 7.82 19.78 23.68
N LYS A 408 7.08 18.75 24.10
CA LYS A 408 6.53 18.60 25.45
C LYS A 408 6.70 17.17 25.95
N ALA A 409 6.71 16.97 27.26
CA ALA A 409 6.71 15.65 27.89
C ALA A 409 5.59 15.53 28.92
N GLN A 410 5.06 14.32 29.15
CA GLN A 410 4.01 14.03 30.14
C GLN A 410 2.74 14.90 30.00
N ASN A 411 2.41 15.30 28.77
CA ASN A 411 1.35 16.26 28.41
C ASN A 411 1.49 17.67 29.05
N GLY A 412 2.69 18.01 29.52
CA GLY A 412 2.98 19.33 30.06
C GLY A 412 3.05 20.44 29.01
N LYS A 413 3.52 21.61 29.43
CA LYS A 413 3.71 22.78 28.56
C LYS A 413 4.68 22.47 27.41
N TRP A 414 4.40 23.00 26.23
CA TRP A 414 5.32 23.07 25.09
C TRP A 414 6.54 23.97 25.38
N ASN A 415 7.70 23.55 24.85
CA ASN A 415 8.99 24.18 25.00
C ASN A 415 9.60 24.46 23.62
N GLY A 416 10.32 25.58 23.50
CA GLY A 416 10.87 26.05 22.23
C GLY A 416 9.95 27.07 21.53
N PRO A 417 10.07 27.26 20.21
CA PRO A 417 10.98 26.54 19.31
C PRO A 417 12.47 26.74 19.63
N PHE A 418 13.28 25.74 19.33
CA PHE A 418 14.75 25.77 19.40
C PHE A 418 15.33 25.44 18.02
N GLY A 419 16.37 26.14 17.58
CA GLY A 419 17.11 25.77 16.37
C GLY A 419 17.97 24.52 16.63
N ILE A 420 17.74 23.45 15.87
CA ILE A 420 18.53 22.20 15.95
C ILE A 420 19.41 21.95 14.72
N ALA A 421 19.20 22.71 13.65
CA ALA A 421 20.15 22.86 12.55
C ALA A 421 20.29 24.36 12.21
N PRO A 422 21.48 24.82 11.81
CA PRO A 422 21.75 26.23 11.51
C PRO A 422 21.00 26.71 10.26
N PRO A 423 21.06 28.01 9.88
CA PRO A 423 20.46 28.51 8.64
C PRO A 423 20.93 27.77 7.37
N ASN A 424 20.20 27.98 6.27
CA ASN A 424 20.53 27.56 4.90
C ASN A 424 20.74 26.05 4.68
N GLN A 425 20.16 25.16 5.49
CA GLN A 425 20.23 23.71 5.23
C GLN A 425 19.32 23.30 4.08
N MET A 426 18.09 23.81 4.04
CA MET A 426 17.12 23.58 2.97
C MET A 426 16.42 24.89 2.56
N PRO A 427 15.60 24.90 1.51
CA PRO A 427 14.76 26.05 1.20
C PRO A 427 13.81 26.37 2.37
N ALA A 428 13.55 27.66 2.60
CA ALA A 428 12.65 28.10 3.66
C ALA A 428 11.26 27.48 3.50
N GLY A 429 10.75 26.87 4.56
CA GLY A 429 9.47 26.15 4.55
C GLY A 429 9.47 24.80 3.82
N GLY A 430 10.64 24.27 3.42
CA GLY A 430 10.79 22.93 2.84
C GLY A 430 10.37 21.80 3.79
N ARG A 431 10.22 20.57 3.26
CA ARG A 431 9.69 19.45 4.07
C ARG A 431 10.72 18.75 4.93
N ILE A 432 10.20 18.27 6.05
CA ILE A 432 10.85 17.37 6.99
C ILE A 432 9.88 16.25 7.36
N THR A 433 10.34 15.01 7.47
CA THR A 433 9.59 13.92 8.12
C THR A 433 10.36 13.43 9.34
N LEU A 434 9.70 13.37 10.50
CA LEU A 434 10.22 12.85 11.76
C LEU A 434 9.68 11.42 12.00
N GLN A 435 10.56 10.44 12.10
CA GLN A 435 10.20 9.02 12.26
C GLN A 435 10.75 8.45 13.58
N TYR A 436 9.94 7.66 14.29
CA TYR A 436 10.40 6.82 15.38
C TYR A 436 11.05 5.54 14.83
N TYR A 437 12.30 5.29 15.21
CA TYR A 437 13.02 4.06 14.91
C TYR A 437 13.19 3.29 16.24
N PRO A 438 12.45 2.17 16.46
CA PRO A 438 12.45 1.51 17.76
C PRO A 438 13.80 0.96 18.21
N LEU A 439 14.68 0.62 17.27
CA LEU A 439 16.00 0.08 17.58
C LEU A 439 16.87 1.14 18.28
N ASN A 440 17.39 0.79 19.46
CA ASN A 440 18.06 1.69 20.42
C ASN A 440 17.19 2.84 20.99
N ASN A 441 15.88 2.87 20.69
CA ASN A 441 15.00 4.03 20.83
C ASN A 441 15.61 5.27 20.15
N GLN A 442 15.28 5.51 18.88
CA GLN A 442 15.77 6.66 18.12
C GLN A 442 14.64 7.49 17.52
N PHE A 443 14.87 8.79 17.42
CA PHE A 443 14.16 9.67 16.49
C PHE A 443 15.14 10.06 15.40
N GLU A 444 14.68 9.96 14.15
CA GLU A 444 15.43 10.38 12.97
C GLU A 444 14.52 11.28 12.12
N ALA A 445 15.05 12.42 11.71
CA ALA A 445 14.33 13.41 10.91
C ALA A 445 15.04 13.64 9.58
N PHE A 446 14.27 13.60 8.50
CA PHE A 446 14.76 13.57 7.14
C PHE A 446 14.27 14.77 6.34
N PHE A 447 15.18 15.44 5.64
CA PHE A 447 14.89 16.57 4.76
C PHE A 447 15.79 16.53 3.51
N VAL A 448 15.43 17.31 2.48
CA VAL A 448 16.25 17.46 1.26
C VAL A 448 16.92 18.83 1.24
N ASP A 449 18.25 18.85 1.25
CA ASP A 449 19.04 20.09 1.33
C ASP A 449 19.05 20.93 0.05
N ASN A 450 19.64 22.13 0.14
CA ASN A 450 19.79 23.07 -0.97
C ASN A 450 20.59 22.54 -2.20
N SER A 451 21.19 21.34 -2.11
CA SER A 451 21.86 20.65 -3.23
C SER A 451 21.13 19.36 -3.69
N GLY A 452 19.94 19.09 -3.15
CA GLY A 452 19.15 17.91 -3.47
C GLY A 452 19.62 16.62 -2.76
N ARG A 453 20.45 16.71 -1.72
CA ARG A 453 20.81 15.54 -0.89
C ARG A 453 19.76 15.33 0.19
N VAL A 454 19.29 14.10 0.33
CA VAL A 454 18.64 13.63 1.56
C VAL A 454 19.67 13.70 2.70
N ASN A 455 19.28 14.35 3.80
CA ASN A 455 20.03 14.48 5.04
C ASN A 455 19.25 13.88 6.21
N VAL A 456 19.96 13.47 7.27
CA VAL A 456 19.40 12.99 8.53
C VAL A 456 19.87 13.84 9.72
N LEU A 457 18.93 14.19 10.59
CA LEU A 457 19.16 14.55 11.99
C LEU A 457 18.76 13.35 12.87
N TRP A 458 19.46 13.08 13.97
CA TRP A 458 19.09 11.96 14.85
C TRP A 458 19.34 12.22 16.34
N LYS A 459 18.55 11.57 17.20
CA LYS A 459 18.83 11.38 18.64
C LYS A 459 18.51 9.95 19.07
N ALA A 460 19.29 9.43 20.01
CA ALA A 460 19.06 8.14 20.66
C ALA A 460 18.73 8.32 22.15
N GLN A 461 17.93 7.43 22.73
CA GLN A 461 17.60 7.38 24.16
C GLN A 461 17.09 8.73 24.73
N ASN A 462 16.37 9.49 23.89
CA ASN A 462 15.90 10.86 24.16
C ASN A 462 17.01 11.88 24.56
N GLY A 463 18.26 11.63 24.14
CA GLY A 463 19.40 12.53 24.34
C GLY A 463 19.45 13.69 23.33
N LYS A 464 20.62 14.32 23.22
CA LYS A 464 20.87 15.45 22.30
C LYS A 464 20.67 15.05 20.83
N TRP A 465 20.12 15.97 20.04
CA TRP A 465 20.11 15.92 18.58
C TRP A 465 21.51 16.07 17.97
N ASN A 466 21.74 15.34 16.87
CA ASN A 466 23.00 15.23 16.14
C ASN A 466 22.75 15.38 14.64
N GLY A 467 23.80 15.73 13.89
CA GLY A 467 23.73 16.07 12.46
C GLY A 467 23.56 17.58 12.23
N PRO A 468 23.04 18.00 11.06
CA PRO A 468 22.61 17.13 9.95
C PRO A 468 23.78 16.40 9.29
N ALA A 469 23.51 15.22 8.73
CA ALA A 469 24.46 14.45 7.94
C ALA A 469 23.84 14.02 6.60
N ALA A 470 24.54 14.23 5.50
CA ALA A 470 24.08 13.81 4.18
C ALA A 470 24.19 12.29 4.01
N ILE A 471 23.09 11.65 3.64
CA ILE A 471 23.00 10.18 3.45
C ILE A 471 22.87 9.78 1.97
N SER A 472 23.09 10.74 1.06
CA SER A 472 22.90 10.57 -0.38
C SER A 472 23.71 11.57 -1.20
N GLY A 473 23.80 11.34 -2.52
CA GLY A 473 24.45 12.26 -3.47
C GLY A 473 23.55 13.46 -3.85
N PRO A 474 24.11 14.56 -4.37
CA PRO A 474 23.33 15.69 -4.89
C PRO A 474 22.29 15.27 -5.92
N GLY A 475 21.15 15.96 -5.96
CA GLY A 475 20.05 15.63 -6.87
C GLY A 475 19.35 14.29 -6.61
N THR A 476 19.45 13.71 -5.41
CA THR A 476 18.64 12.53 -5.02
C THR A 476 17.17 12.91 -4.81
N GLY A 477 16.90 14.09 -4.27
CA GLY A 477 15.58 14.72 -4.19
C GLY A 477 15.61 16.14 -4.78
N VAL A 478 14.44 16.76 -4.89
CA VAL A 478 14.34 18.22 -5.13
C VAL A 478 14.51 18.96 -3.79
N PRO A 479 15.33 20.02 -3.70
CA PRO A 479 15.50 20.82 -2.48
C PRO A 479 14.17 21.21 -1.83
N GLY A 480 13.99 20.89 -0.54
CA GLY A 480 12.74 21.14 0.20
C GLY A 480 11.50 20.39 -0.28
N GLY A 481 11.61 19.52 -1.30
CA GLY A 481 10.53 18.74 -1.90
C GLY A 481 10.01 17.62 -1.01
N SER A 482 9.08 16.80 -1.51
CA SER A 482 8.49 15.73 -0.70
C SER A 482 9.51 14.68 -0.25
N ILE A 483 9.42 14.32 1.03
CA ILE A 483 10.23 13.28 1.66
C ILE A 483 9.44 12.59 2.77
N VAL A 484 9.43 11.26 2.77
CA VAL A 484 8.75 10.43 3.78
C VAL A 484 9.72 9.37 4.29
N GLY A 485 9.82 9.23 5.61
CA GLY A 485 10.49 8.11 6.27
C GLY A 485 9.49 7.03 6.69
N SER A 486 9.89 5.78 6.69
CA SER A 486 9.07 4.67 7.20
C SER A 486 9.95 3.60 7.85
N PHE A 487 9.51 3.10 9.01
CA PHE A 487 10.15 1.96 9.68
C PHE A 487 9.54 0.66 9.15
N TYR A 488 10.38 -0.23 8.61
CA TYR A 488 10.03 -1.56 8.16
C TYR A 488 10.56 -2.57 9.21
N PRO A 489 9.68 -3.20 10.03
CA PRO A 489 10.11 -4.03 11.15
C PRO A 489 10.96 -5.24 10.77
N LEU A 490 10.70 -5.86 9.61
CA LEU A 490 11.56 -6.93 9.10
C LEU A 490 12.97 -6.37 8.79
N ASN A 491 13.98 -7.11 9.21
CA ASN A 491 15.39 -6.70 9.21
C ASN A 491 15.70 -5.39 9.97
N ASN A 492 14.75 -4.83 10.74
CA ASN A 492 14.84 -3.50 11.37
C ASN A 492 15.29 -2.42 10.39
N GLN A 493 14.66 -2.35 9.21
CA GLN A 493 14.98 -1.38 8.17
C GLN A 493 14.34 -0.01 8.46
N LEU A 494 15.07 1.06 8.15
CA LEU A 494 14.55 2.43 8.09
C LEU A 494 14.76 2.94 6.66
N GLU A 495 13.67 3.32 6.01
CA GLU A 495 13.61 3.61 4.59
C GLU A 495 13.06 5.01 4.35
N VAL A 496 13.70 5.77 3.46
CA VAL A 496 13.42 7.18 3.22
C VAL A 496 13.22 7.40 1.73
N PHE A 497 12.08 7.97 1.37
CA PHE A 497 11.57 8.05 0.00
C PHE A 497 11.41 9.50 -0.44
N THR A 498 11.79 9.81 -1.68
CA THR A 498 11.65 11.16 -2.27
C THR A 498 11.55 11.08 -3.80
N VAL A 499 11.07 12.16 -4.45
CA VAL A 499 11.02 12.25 -5.91
C VAL A 499 12.14 13.19 -6.41
N GLY A 500 13.05 12.63 -7.21
CA GLY A 500 14.21 13.33 -7.74
C GLY A 500 13.88 14.43 -8.76
N PRO A 501 14.87 15.30 -9.11
CA PRO A 501 14.71 16.36 -10.10
C PRO A 501 14.45 15.82 -11.52
N ASN A 502 14.76 14.54 -11.78
CA ASN A 502 14.46 13.82 -13.02
C ASN A 502 13.12 13.05 -12.98
N GLY A 503 12.32 13.20 -11.91
CA GLY A 503 11.05 12.48 -11.74
C GLY A 503 11.18 11.00 -11.37
N ALA A 504 12.38 10.51 -11.00
CA ALA A 504 12.56 9.18 -10.45
C ALA A 504 12.06 9.11 -8.99
N VAL A 505 11.43 8.00 -8.61
CA VAL A 505 11.06 7.73 -7.21
C VAL A 505 12.22 7.02 -6.55
N ASN A 506 12.91 7.70 -5.63
CA ASN A 506 14.16 7.25 -5.03
C ASN A 506 13.95 6.79 -3.58
N ILE A 507 14.65 5.72 -3.19
CA ILE A 507 14.75 5.23 -1.81
C ILE A 507 16.21 5.31 -1.32
N VAL A 508 16.39 5.70 -0.05
CA VAL A 508 17.64 5.64 0.72
C VAL A 508 17.34 4.87 2.02
N TRP A 509 18.16 3.90 2.42
CA TRP A 509 17.81 2.99 3.52
C TRP A 509 18.99 2.48 4.35
N LYS A 510 18.73 2.12 5.61
CA LYS A 510 19.65 1.37 6.48
C LYS A 510 18.91 0.19 7.13
N ALA A 511 19.63 -0.87 7.52
CA ALA A 511 19.12 -1.95 8.35
C ALA A 511 19.90 -2.02 9.68
N GLN A 512 19.27 -2.51 10.74
CA GLN A 512 19.92 -2.82 12.03
C GLN A 512 20.76 -1.67 12.64
N ASN A 513 20.37 -0.41 12.37
CA ASN A 513 21.14 0.80 12.68
C ASN A 513 22.58 0.84 12.12
N GLY A 514 22.85 0.11 11.03
CA GLY A 514 24.11 0.15 10.30
C GLY A 514 24.24 1.38 9.39
N ALA A 515 25.19 1.32 8.46
CA ALA A 515 25.43 2.38 7.48
C ALA A 515 24.23 2.57 6.52
N TRP A 516 24.07 3.80 6.03
CA TRP A 516 23.12 4.13 4.98
C TRP A 516 23.60 3.61 3.61
N ASN A 517 22.70 2.93 2.90
CA ASN A 517 22.92 2.47 1.54
C ASN A 517 22.76 3.60 0.53
N ARG A 518 23.40 3.46 -0.63
CA ARG A 518 23.29 4.43 -1.73
C ARG A 518 21.84 4.52 -2.24
N PRO A 519 21.42 5.68 -2.77
CA PRO A 519 20.10 5.82 -3.38
C PRO A 519 19.82 4.80 -4.47
N PHE A 520 18.62 4.24 -4.48
CA PHE A 520 18.10 3.33 -5.51
C PHE A 520 16.79 3.88 -6.08
N ALA A 521 16.53 3.68 -7.37
CA ALA A 521 15.32 4.16 -8.03
C ALA A 521 14.26 3.04 -8.09
N LEU A 522 13.17 3.21 -7.33
CA LEU A 522 11.99 2.32 -7.37
C LEU A 522 11.16 2.50 -8.64
N ALA A 523 11.10 3.74 -9.13
CA ALA A 523 10.54 4.07 -10.43
C ALA A 523 11.54 4.90 -11.24
N PRO A 524 11.63 4.70 -12.57
CA PRO A 524 12.63 5.34 -13.42
C PRO A 524 12.43 6.86 -13.55
N ALA A 525 13.41 7.54 -14.15
CA ALA A 525 13.25 8.96 -14.54
C ALA A 525 11.99 9.16 -15.39
N GLY A 526 11.29 10.28 -15.13
CA GLY A 526 9.99 10.58 -15.74
C GLY A 526 8.78 9.85 -15.14
N ALA A 527 8.95 8.97 -14.14
CA ALA A 527 7.83 8.27 -13.52
C ALA A 527 6.88 9.19 -12.74
N ALA A 528 7.38 10.25 -12.12
CA ALA A 528 6.64 11.21 -11.31
C ALA A 528 7.01 12.67 -11.68
N ARG A 529 6.25 13.65 -11.17
CA ARG A 529 6.64 15.07 -11.30
C ARG A 529 7.76 15.40 -10.29
N PRO A 530 8.83 16.13 -10.67
CA PRO A 530 9.94 16.43 -9.75
C PRO A 530 9.51 16.97 -8.39
N GLY A 531 9.97 16.34 -7.30
CA GLY A 531 9.66 16.74 -5.92
C GLY A 531 8.20 16.54 -5.47
N SER A 532 7.35 15.89 -6.29
CA SER A 532 5.93 15.71 -6.00
C SER A 532 5.68 14.94 -4.68
N PRO A 533 4.53 15.18 -4.02
CA PRO A 533 4.09 14.37 -2.89
C PRO A 533 4.20 12.86 -3.13
N ILE A 534 4.70 12.17 -2.10
CA ILE A 534 4.77 10.72 -2.00
C ILE A 534 4.20 10.33 -0.63
N ALA A 535 3.57 9.16 -0.51
CA ALA A 535 3.05 8.66 0.76
C ALA A 535 3.37 7.18 0.95
N VAL A 536 3.63 6.76 2.18
CA VAL A 536 4.20 5.44 2.48
C VAL A 536 3.56 4.83 3.73
N ARG A 537 3.11 3.57 3.65
CA ARG A 537 2.60 2.83 4.82
C ARG A 537 3.09 1.39 4.90
N TYR A 538 3.41 0.97 6.12
CA TYR A 538 3.69 -0.42 6.45
C TYR A 538 2.43 -1.15 6.88
N GLN A 539 2.20 -2.32 6.30
CA GLN A 539 1.12 -3.24 6.59
C GLN A 539 1.66 -4.40 7.44
N THR A 540 1.15 -4.57 8.65
CA THR A 540 1.55 -5.67 9.54
C THR A 540 1.10 -7.05 9.05
N ILE A 541 -0.14 -7.21 8.56
CA ILE A 541 -0.72 -8.53 8.27
C ILE A 541 0.00 -9.26 7.13
N ALA A 542 0.55 -8.52 6.17
CA ALA A 542 1.33 -9.06 5.04
C ALA A 542 2.84 -8.83 5.18
N ASN A 543 3.29 -8.10 6.21
CA ASN A 543 4.63 -7.49 6.32
C ASN A 543 5.02 -6.72 5.03
N GLN A 544 4.11 -5.89 4.55
CA GLN A 544 4.16 -5.20 3.26
C GLN A 544 4.43 -3.71 3.43
N LEU A 545 5.21 -3.10 2.54
CA LEU A 545 5.45 -1.66 2.51
C LEU A 545 4.94 -1.12 1.17
N GLU A 546 4.05 -0.14 1.21
CA GLU A 546 3.38 0.44 0.04
C GLU A 546 3.72 1.92 -0.12
N VAL A 547 4.02 2.32 -1.35
CA VAL A 547 4.51 3.65 -1.76
C VAL A 547 3.62 4.19 -2.87
N PHE A 548 2.88 5.26 -2.55
CA PHE A 548 2.00 5.97 -3.47
C PHE A 548 2.67 7.22 -4.03
N TYR A 549 2.53 7.45 -5.34
CA TYR A 549 2.96 8.68 -6.01
C TYR A 549 2.05 9.03 -7.20
N SER A 550 2.16 10.25 -7.73
CA SER A 550 1.44 10.69 -8.94
C SER A 550 2.37 10.75 -10.16
N ASP A 551 1.95 10.18 -11.29
CA ASP A 551 2.69 10.31 -12.55
C ASP A 551 2.57 11.74 -13.17
N PRO A 552 3.34 12.09 -14.21
CA PRO A 552 3.24 13.41 -14.85
C PRO A 552 1.84 13.76 -15.38
N GLY A 553 1.02 12.76 -15.72
CA GLY A 553 -0.39 12.95 -16.11
C GLY A 553 -1.32 13.23 -14.93
N GLY A 554 -0.85 13.03 -13.69
CA GLY A 554 -1.63 13.19 -12.47
C GLY A 554 -2.43 11.94 -12.10
N LEU A 555 -2.00 10.74 -12.51
CA LEU A 555 -2.62 9.47 -12.10
C LEU A 555 -1.86 8.87 -10.92
N LEU A 556 -2.59 8.32 -9.93
CA LEU A 556 -1.96 7.59 -8.83
C LEU A 556 -1.34 6.27 -9.32
N ASN A 557 -0.13 6.02 -8.83
CA ASN A 557 0.65 4.82 -9.07
C ASN A 557 1.14 4.25 -7.73
N LEU A 558 1.29 2.94 -7.67
CA LEU A 558 1.67 2.18 -6.50
C LEU A 558 2.91 1.32 -6.76
N ILE A 559 3.84 1.33 -5.82
CA ILE A 559 4.96 0.39 -5.71
C ILE A 559 4.87 -0.28 -4.33
N PHE A 560 5.16 -1.58 -4.23
CA PHE A 560 5.20 -2.28 -2.95
C PHE A 560 6.30 -3.34 -2.88
N LYS A 561 6.72 -3.67 -1.66
CA LYS A 561 7.46 -4.90 -1.31
C LYS A 561 6.74 -5.62 -0.18
N ALA A 562 6.89 -6.94 -0.06
CA ALA A 562 6.35 -7.72 1.06
C ALA A 562 7.36 -8.76 1.55
N GLN A 563 7.37 -9.05 2.85
CA GLN A 563 8.16 -10.13 3.46
C GLN A 563 9.68 -10.08 3.14
N ASN A 564 10.33 -8.90 3.26
CA ASN A 564 11.70 -8.63 2.78
C ASN A 564 11.94 -8.83 1.27
N GLY A 565 10.92 -9.18 0.48
CA GLY A 565 11.02 -9.40 -0.96
C GLY A 565 11.39 -8.16 -1.76
N ALA A 566 11.67 -8.37 -3.05
CA ALA A 566 11.94 -7.28 -3.97
C ALA A 566 10.73 -6.37 -4.14
N TRP A 567 10.99 -5.09 -4.40
CA TRP A 567 9.96 -4.15 -4.88
C TRP A 567 9.38 -4.63 -6.21
N ASN A 568 8.05 -4.55 -6.34
CA ASN A 568 7.36 -4.82 -7.59
C ASN A 568 7.68 -3.74 -8.65
N ARG A 569 7.17 -3.93 -9.88
CA ARG A 569 7.14 -2.83 -10.86
C ARG A 569 6.01 -1.86 -10.49
N PRO A 570 6.20 -0.53 -10.67
CA PRO A 570 5.12 0.42 -10.49
C PRO A 570 3.93 0.09 -11.39
N PHE A 571 2.72 0.21 -10.86
CA PHE A 571 1.47 0.06 -11.61
C PHE A 571 0.48 1.17 -11.23
N ARG A 572 -0.46 1.46 -12.13
CA ARG A 572 -1.52 2.46 -11.90
C ARG A 572 -2.64 1.89 -11.04
N LEU A 573 -3.31 2.78 -10.30
CA LEU A 573 -4.51 2.51 -9.50
C LEU A 573 -5.79 3.05 -10.14
#